data_AF-A0A1F7LJF6-F1
#
_entry.id   AF-A0A1F7LJF6-F1
#
_cell.length_a   1.000
_cell.length_b   1.000
_cell.length_c   1.000
_cell.angle_alpha   90.00
_cell.angle_beta   90.00
_cell.angle_gamma   90.00
#
_symmetry.space_group_name_H-M   'P 1'
#
loop_
_entity.id
_entity.type
_entity.pdbx_description
1 polymer ?
#
loop_
_entity_poly.entity_id
_entity_poly.type
_entity_poly.pdbx_seq_one_letter_code
_entity_poly.pdbx_strand_id
1 'polypeptide(L)'
;MPSSIEQELEELVARYVSGDVSLREFQERFVPRAWSIDAAESGGAAQLANEVELLLAEFSNGHWTEDELKAELGQRCLSVHAAQTRLDVAQAPWLQSSTSSSQGRQPAAATRYFGVPSRF
;
A
#
# COMPACT_ATOMS: atom_id res chain seq x y z
N MET A 1 6.61 6.89 4.38
CA MET A 1 7.51 6.27 5.38
C MET A 1 6.70 6.03 6.65
N PRO A 2 6.56 4.76 7.10
CA PRO A 2 5.78 4.45 8.29
C PRO A 2 6.44 5.07 9.51
N SER A 3 5.62 5.61 10.43
CA SER A 3 6.15 6.19 11.67
C SER A 3 6.76 5.09 12.55
N SER A 4 7.62 5.45 13.49
CA SER A 4 8.19 4.47 14.44
C SER A 4 7.10 3.75 15.23
N ILE A 5 6.00 4.45 15.53
CA ILE A 5 4.86 3.89 16.27
C ILE A 5 4.05 2.93 15.39
N GLU A 6 3.87 3.25 14.10
CA GLU A 6 3.19 2.37 13.14
C GLU A 6 3.87 1.00 13.07
N GLN A 7 5.20 0.98 12.91
CA GLN A 7 5.99 -0.25 12.86
C GLN A 7 5.88 -1.07 14.16
N GLU A 8 5.89 -0.39 15.32
CA GLU A 8 5.71 -1.07 16.61
C GLU A 8 4.34 -1.74 16.74
N LEU A 9 3.27 -1.08 16.25
CA LEU A 9 1.93 -1.65 16.27
C LEU A 9 1.81 -2.84 15.31
N GLU A 10 2.35 -2.72 14.10
CA GLU A 10 2.36 -3.79 13.12
C GLU A 10 3.10 -5.03 13.61
N GLU A 11 4.27 -4.85 14.22
CA GLU A 11 5.05 -5.96 14.78
C GLU A 11 4.31 -6.63 15.96
N LEU A 12 3.64 -5.84 16.81
CA LEU A 12 2.85 -6.37 17.90
C LEU A 12 1.65 -7.19 17.40
N VAL A 13 0.95 -6.70 16.37
CA VAL A 13 -0.15 -7.43 15.71
C VAL A 13 0.36 -8.72 15.08
N ALA A 14 1.48 -8.67 14.35
CA ALA A 14 2.08 -9.84 13.72
C ALA A 14 2.39 -10.93 14.76
N ARG A 15 3.04 -10.57 15.87
CA ARG A 15 3.35 -11.50 16.96
C ARG A 15 2.11 -12.13 17.58
N TYR A 16 1.03 -11.36 17.75
CA TYR A 16 -0.22 -11.90 18.28
C TYR A 16 -0.89 -12.88 17.29
N VAL A 17 -0.95 -12.52 16.01
CA VAL A 17 -1.51 -13.37 14.96
C VAL A 17 -0.71 -14.67 14.81
N SER A 18 0.62 -14.61 14.96
CA SER A 18 1.49 -15.79 14.96
C SER A 18 1.42 -16.64 16.23
N GLY A 19 0.77 -16.14 17.29
CA GLY A 19 0.65 -16.83 18.58
C GLY A 19 1.88 -16.70 19.48
N ASP A 20 2.83 -15.82 19.15
CA ASP A 20 4.03 -15.55 19.96
C ASP A 20 3.71 -14.82 21.26
N VAL A 21 2.58 -14.12 21.30
CA VAL A 21 2.04 -13.46 22.49
C VAL A 21 0.57 -13.82 22.66
N SER A 22 0.13 -13.95 23.91
CA SER A 22 -1.28 -14.18 24.23
C SER A 22 -2.15 -12.95 23.93
N LEU A 23 -3.47 -13.12 23.76
CA LEU A 23 -4.40 -11.99 23.62
C LEU A 23 -4.28 -10.98 24.77
N ARG A 24 -4.10 -11.48 26.01
CA ARG A 24 -3.92 -10.62 27.17
C ARG A 24 -2.65 -9.78 27.06
N GLU A 25 -1.52 -10.41 26.75
CA GLU A 25 -0.25 -9.69 26.59
C GLU A 25 -0.32 -8.69 25.43
N PHE A 26 -0.99 -9.08 24.34
CA PHE A 26 -1.26 -8.20 23.21
C PHE A 26 -2.02 -6.95 23.67
N GLN A 27 -3.16 -7.09 24.35
CA GLN A 27 -3.95 -5.95 24.85
C GLN A 27 -3.17 -5.06 25.82
N GLU A 28 -2.45 -5.66 26.78
CA GLU A 28 -1.63 -4.94 27.77
C GLU A 28 -0.55 -4.08 27.11
N ARG A 29 -0.04 -4.51 25.95
CA ARG A 29 1.00 -3.80 25.20
C ARG A 29 0.46 -2.86 24.14
N PHE A 30 -0.69 -3.18 23.56
CA PHE A 30 -1.31 -2.46 22.45
C PHE A 30 -2.03 -1.20 22.94
N VAL A 31 -2.93 -1.32 23.93
CA VAL A 31 -3.77 -0.22 24.42
C VAL A 31 -2.98 1.04 24.80
N PRO A 32 -1.92 0.97 25.64
CA PRO A 32 -1.16 2.18 25.99
C PRO A 32 -0.43 2.82 24.79
N ARG A 33 -0.07 2.04 23.77
CA ARG A 33 0.54 2.57 22.54
C ARG A 33 -0.50 3.21 21.63
N ALA A 34 -1.67 2.60 21.49
CA ALA A 34 -2.78 3.16 20.73
C ALA A 34 -3.20 4.53 21.28
N TRP A 35 -3.26 4.67 22.61
CA TRP A 35 -3.55 5.96 23.27
C TRP A 35 -2.44 7.00 23.13
N SER A 36 -1.23 6.59 22.79
CA SER A 36 -0.11 7.51 22.55
C SER A 36 -0.17 8.15 21.16
N ILE A 37 -1.06 7.67 20.28
CA ILE A 37 -1.30 8.25 18.97
C ILE A 37 -2.28 9.41 19.14
N ASP A 38 -1.93 10.56 18.59
CA ASP A 38 -2.81 11.73 18.61
C ASP A 38 -4.04 11.46 17.73
N ALA A 39 -5.23 11.58 18.28
CA ALA A 39 -6.48 11.38 17.55
C ALA A 39 -6.66 12.37 16.37
N ALA A 40 -5.90 13.48 16.36
CA ALA A 40 -5.87 14.43 15.25
C ALA A 40 -4.92 14.01 14.11
N GLU A 41 -4.04 13.02 14.30
CA GLU A 41 -3.15 12.54 13.25
C GLU A 41 -3.90 11.67 12.24
N SER A 42 -3.88 12.07 10.97
CA SER A 42 -4.42 11.30 9.85
C SER A 42 -3.35 10.37 9.25
N GLY A 43 -2.61 9.67 10.12
CA GLY A 43 -1.49 8.78 9.76
C GLY A 43 -1.85 7.30 9.75
N GLY A 44 -1.01 6.48 9.13
CA GLY A 44 -1.16 5.01 9.08
C GLY A 44 -1.25 4.37 10.48
N ALA A 45 -0.47 4.89 11.43
CA ALA A 45 -0.56 4.48 12.84
C ALA A 45 -1.96 4.68 13.44
N ALA A 46 -2.58 5.85 13.24
CA ALA A 46 -3.90 6.16 13.78
C ALA A 46 -4.98 5.29 13.12
N GLN A 47 -4.87 5.05 11.82
CA GLN A 47 -5.79 4.17 11.11
C GLN A 47 -5.68 2.72 11.64
N LEU A 48 -4.46 2.19 11.72
CA LEU A 48 -4.21 0.85 12.24
C LEU A 48 -4.71 0.71 13.68
N ALA A 49 -4.44 1.70 14.53
CA ALA A 49 -4.88 1.69 15.92
C ALA A 49 -6.42 1.62 16.03
N ASN A 50 -7.13 2.47 15.30
CA ASN A 50 -8.60 2.48 15.28
C ASN A 50 -9.19 1.16 14.77
N GLU A 51 -8.62 0.59 13.70
CA GLU A 51 -9.08 -0.68 13.15
C GLU A 51 -8.92 -1.80 14.18
N VAL A 52 -7.74 -1.92 14.80
CA VAL A 52 -7.48 -2.95 15.81
C VAL A 52 -8.36 -2.77 17.05
N GLU A 53 -8.57 -1.53 17.53
CA GLU A 53 -9.47 -1.25 18.65
C GLU A 53 -10.91 -1.69 18.36
N LEU A 54 -11.40 -1.45 17.14
CA LEU A 54 -12.72 -1.90 16.71
C LEU A 54 -12.85 -3.42 16.79
N LEU A 55 -11.86 -4.16 16.28
CA LEU A 55 -11.89 -5.63 16.31
C LEU A 55 -11.82 -6.18 17.74
N LEU A 56 -11.03 -5.55 18.61
CA LEU A 56 -10.97 -5.91 20.02
C LEU A 56 -12.30 -5.67 20.73
N ALA A 57 -13.02 -4.60 20.38
CA ALA A 57 -14.35 -4.34 20.91
C ALA A 57 -15.38 -5.39 20.43
N GLU A 58 -15.34 -5.77 19.15
CA GLU A 58 -16.20 -6.81 18.59
C GLU A 58 -15.94 -8.19 19.23
N PHE A 59 -14.67 -8.56 19.39
CA PHE A 59 -14.26 -9.74 20.14
C PHE A 59 -14.77 -9.70 21.59
N SER A 60 -14.61 -8.56 22.28
CA SER A 60 -15.02 -8.41 23.68
C SER A 60 -16.53 -8.50 23.87
N ASN A 61 -17.30 -8.14 22.84
CA ASN A 61 -18.75 -8.33 22.80
C ASN A 61 -19.18 -9.76 22.44
N GLY A 62 -18.22 -10.66 22.19
CA GLY A 62 -18.46 -12.05 21.81
C GLY A 62 -18.96 -12.20 20.36
N HIS A 63 -18.80 -11.18 19.51
CA HIS A 63 -19.11 -11.32 18.10
C HIS A 63 -18.16 -12.30 17.43
N TRP A 64 -16.90 -12.31 17.86
CA TRP A 64 -15.82 -13.09 17.26
C TRP A 64 -15.16 -14.01 18.30
N THR A 65 -14.72 -15.16 17.84
CA THR A 65 -13.76 -16.01 18.55
C THR A 65 -12.34 -15.44 18.41
N GLU A 66 -11.40 -15.93 19.22
CA GLU A 66 -10.00 -15.47 19.16
C GLU A 66 -9.35 -15.81 17.80
N ASP A 67 -9.70 -16.97 17.22
CA ASP A 67 -9.18 -17.39 15.92
C ASP A 67 -9.72 -16.51 14.78
N GLU A 68 -11.00 -16.13 14.83
CA GLU A 68 -11.60 -15.17 13.89
C GLU A 68 -10.95 -13.78 14.03
N LEU A 69 -10.71 -13.32 15.26
CA LEU A 69 -9.98 -12.08 15.52
C LEU A 69 -8.58 -12.11 14.88
N LYS A 70 -7.83 -13.21 15.04
CA LYS A 70 -6.50 -13.36 14.43
C LYS A 70 -6.56 -13.35 12.89
N ALA A 71 -7.56 -14.02 12.31
CA ALA A 71 -7.75 -14.05 10.87
C ALA A 71 -8.02 -12.65 10.29
N GLU A 72 -8.91 -11.90 10.94
CA GLU A 72 -9.30 -10.55 10.53
C GLU A 72 -8.16 -9.54 10.70
N LEU A 73 -7.44 -9.60 11.82
CA LEU A 73 -6.23 -8.80 12.03
C LEU A 73 -5.17 -9.09 10.96
N GLY A 74 -4.94 -10.37 10.63
CA GLY A 74 -4.01 -10.77 9.58
C GLY A 74 -4.39 -10.19 8.21
N GLN A 75 -5.66 -10.24 7.83
CA GLN A 75 -6.12 -9.70 6.54
C GLN A 75 -5.95 -8.17 6.45
N ARG A 76 -6.19 -7.46 7.55
CA ARG A 76 -6.13 -5.99 7.56
C ARG A 76 -4.70 -5.45 7.64
N CYS A 77 -3.82 -6.07 8.44
CA CYS A 77 -2.40 -5.72 8.46
C CYS A 77 -1.72 -5.91 7.10
N LEU A 78 -2.09 -6.96 6.36
CA LEU A 78 -1.60 -7.19 4.99
C LEU A 78 -2.18 -6.18 3.98
N SER A 79 -3.38 -5.66 4.23
CA SER A 79 -4.07 -4.73 3.34
C SER A 79 -3.61 -3.27 3.50
N VAL A 80 -3.28 -2.83 4.72
CA VAL A 80 -2.73 -1.48 4.97
C VAL A 80 -1.38 -1.30 4.26
N HIS A 81 -0.51 -2.31 4.28
CA HIS A 81 0.75 -2.33 3.53
C HIS A 81 0.54 -2.23 2.00
N ALA A 82 -0.46 -2.92 1.45
CA ALA A 82 -0.73 -2.92 0.02
C ALA A 82 -1.31 -1.58 -0.48
N ALA A 83 -2.13 -0.91 0.33
CA ALA A 83 -2.70 0.40 0.02
C ALA A 83 -1.66 1.52 0.10
N GLN A 84 -0.78 1.49 1.10
CA GLN A 84 0.29 2.49 1.28
C GLN A 84 1.31 2.47 0.13
N THR A 85 1.60 1.28 -0.41
CA THR A 85 2.53 1.12 -1.54
C THR A 85 2.00 1.73 -2.85
N ARG A 86 0.68 1.84 -3.03
CA ARG A 86 0.08 2.43 -4.24
C ARG A 86 0.11 3.95 -4.28
N LEU A 87 0.12 4.63 -3.13
CA LEU A 87 0.14 6.09 -3.07
C LEU A 87 1.57 6.65 -3.22
N ASP A 88 2.60 5.89 -2.83
CA ASP A 88 4.01 6.29 -2.97
C ASP A 88 4.51 6.21 -4.43
N VAL A 89 4.08 5.19 -5.20
CA VAL A 89 4.39 5.07 -6.65
C VAL A 89 3.73 6.18 -7.48
N ALA A 90 2.59 6.72 -7.03
CA ALA A 90 1.90 7.81 -7.71
C ALA A 90 2.57 9.18 -7.52
N GLN A 91 3.53 9.31 -6.59
CA GLN A 91 4.31 10.53 -6.35
C GLN A 91 5.77 10.42 -6.80
N ALA A 92 6.09 9.62 -7.82
CA ALA A 92 7.38 9.68 -8.50
C ALA A 92 7.35 10.76 -9.61
N PRO A 93 7.80 12.01 -9.36
CA PRO A 93 7.76 13.10 -10.34
C PRO A 93 8.65 12.89 -11.58
N TRP A 94 9.45 11.82 -11.62
CA TRP A 94 10.43 11.58 -12.69
C TRP A 94 9.97 10.63 -13.80
N LEU A 95 8.72 10.11 -13.77
CA LEU A 95 8.19 9.27 -14.84
C LEU A 95 7.48 10.02 -15.99
N GLN A 96 7.42 11.36 -15.94
CA GLN A 96 6.85 12.17 -17.03
C GLN A 96 7.95 12.79 -17.90
N SER A 97 8.71 11.98 -18.63
CA SER A 97 9.52 12.46 -19.75
C SER A 97 9.93 11.30 -20.65
N SER A 98 9.07 10.93 -21.60
CA SER A 98 9.44 10.54 -22.98
C SER A 98 8.23 10.00 -23.76
N THR A 99 7.22 10.83 -24.03
CA THR A 99 6.36 10.64 -25.21
C THR A 99 6.22 11.96 -25.95
N SER A 100 7.35 12.50 -26.42
CA SER A 100 7.32 13.60 -27.37
C SER A 100 7.15 13.02 -28.78
N SER A 101 5.89 12.78 -29.14
CA SER A 101 5.45 12.66 -30.54
C SER A 101 5.55 14.04 -31.18
N SER A 102 6.51 14.25 -32.09
CA SER A 102 6.47 15.35 -33.05
C SER A 102 6.23 14.81 -34.45
N GLN A 103 4.96 14.90 -34.81
CA GLN A 103 4.35 14.79 -36.12
C GLN A 103 5.05 15.65 -37.18
N GLY A 104 5.18 15.14 -38.42
CA GLY A 104 5.54 15.99 -39.55
C GLY A 104 5.87 15.29 -40.86
N ARG A 105 4.87 15.24 -41.75
CA ARG A 105 4.97 15.38 -43.22
C ARG A 105 5.12 14.10 -44.07
N GLN A 106 4.00 13.66 -44.65
CA GLN A 106 3.93 12.98 -45.97
C GLN A 106 4.29 13.96 -47.10
N PRO A 107 4.78 13.50 -48.26
CA PRO A 107 3.91 13.11 -49.40
C PRO A 107 4.36 11.77 -50.05
N ALA A 108 3.46 10.86 -50.42
CA ALA A 108 2.64 10.79 -51.65
C ALA A 108 3.42 10.43 -52.94
N ALA A 109 2.93 9.35 -53.57
CA ALA A 109 2.99 8.97 -54.98
C ALA A 109 4.27 8.33 -55.55
N ALA A 110 4.14 7.03 -55.83
CA ALA A 110 4.86 6.27 -56.84
C ALA A 110 4.58 6.80 -58.27
N THR A 111 5.53 6.64 -59.20
CA THR A 111 5.32 6.13 -60.59
C THR A 111 6.54 6.35 -61.51
N ARG A 112 6.96 5.25 -62.16
CA ARG A 112 7.66 5.04 -63.47
C ARG A 112 9.18 5.29 -63.66
N TYR A 113 9.90 4.17 -63.81
CA TYR A 113 10.57 3.66 -65.03
C TYR A 113 10.90 4.65 -66.19
N PHE A 114 12.19 4.73 -66.56
CA PHE A 114 12.84 4.35 -67.86
C PHE A 114 14.04 5.27 -68.19
N GLY A 115 15.17 4.68 -68.64
CA GLY A 115 16.15 5.40 -69.48
C GLY A 115 17.66 5.10 -69.25
N VAL A 116 18.17 4.06 -69.90
CA VAL A 116 19.57 3.87 -70.37
C VAL A 116 19.81 4.89 -71.52
N PRO A 117 21.02 5.40 -71.92
CA PRO A 117 22.25 4.63 -72.14
C PRO A 117 23.66 5.30 -72.03
N SER A 118 24.67 4.41 -71.99
CA SER A 118 25.96 4.40 -72.72
C SER A 118 27.08 5.45 -72.55
N ARG A 119 28.27 4.86 -72.31
CA ARG A 119 29.63 5.15 -72.83
C ARG A 119 30.35 6.42 -72.35
N PHE A 120 31.56 6.23 -71.80
CA PHE A 120 32.83 6.42 -72.53
C PHE A 120 33.88 5.45 -72.02
#